data_AF-A0A959JAL2-F1
#
_entry.id   AF-A0A959JAL2-F1
#
_cell.length_a   1.000
_cell.length_b   1.000
_cell.length_c   1.000
_cell.angle_alpha   90.00
_cell.angle_beta   90.00
_cell.angle_gamma   90.00
#
_symmetry.space_group_name_H-M   'P 1'
#
loop_
_entity.id
_entity.type
_entity.pdbx_description
1 polymer ?
#
loop_
_entity_poly.entity_id
_entity_poly.type
_entity_poly.pdbx_seq_one_letter_code
_entity_poly.pdbx_strand_id
1 'polypeptide(L)'
;MSDNLNPGQHASGLRYMYFVTAVAALGGLLFGYDTAVIAGAIGSIETRFQLSPVMTGWAASSAIWGCVIGAMFAGYFSDRWGRKRILLITALLFALSAIGSALPNSLAQFVFARFIGGVGVGAASMLSPMYIAELAPANKRGMLVTLYQLA
;
A
#
# COMPACT_ATOMS: atom_id res chain seq x y z
N MET A 1 -28.45 13.02 31.20
CA MET A 1 -28.16 11.59 31.46
C MET A 1 -26.66 11.43 31.37
N SER A 2 -26.03 11.22 32.52
CA SER A 2 -24.59 11.27 32.76
C SER A 2 -23.80 10.21 31.98
N ASP A 3 -22.74 10.65 31.31
CA ASP A 3 -21.63 9.83 30.82
C ASP A 3 -21.06 8.97 31.94
N ASN A 4 -21.47 7.71 31.98
CA ASN A 4 -20.79 6.64 32.72
C ASN A 4 -19.93 5.84 31.73
N LEU A 5 -18.95 6.51 31.13
CA LEU A 5 -17.97 5.86 30.24
C LEU A 5 -16.75 5.44 31.06
N ASN A 6 -16.51 4.13 31.09
CA ASN A 6 -15.38 3.51 31.79
C ASN A 6 -14.03 4.07 31.27
N PRO A 7 -13.14 4.60 32.13
CA PRO A 7 -11.83 5.12 31.71
C PRO A 7 -10.96 4.10 30.95
N GLY A 8 -11.14 2.80 31.24
CA GLY A 8 -10.45 1.69 30.55
C GLY A 8 -10.90 1.45 29.11
N GLN A 9 -12.11 1.86 28.71
CA GLN A 9 -12.60 1.75 27.33
C GLN A 9 -12.00 2.85 26.42
N HIS A 10 -11.68 4.03 26.97
CA HIS A 10 -11.03 5.11 26.21
C HIS A 10 -9.55 4.83 25.92
N ALA A 11 -8.79 4.32 26.89
CA ALA A 11 -7.36 4.06 26.73
C ALA A 11 -7.06 2.90 25.75
N SER A 12 -7.91 1.86 25.76
CA SER A 12 -7.82 0.73 24.83
C SER A 12 -8.19 1.12 23.39
N GLY A 13 -9.25 1.93 23.21
CA GLY A 13 -9.63 2.48 21.91
C GLY A 13 -8.56 3.41 21.31
N LEU A 14 -7.92 4.24 22.13
CA LEU A 14 -6.87 5.15 21.67
C LEU A 14 -5.60 4.39 21.24
N ARG A 15 -5.14 3.41 22.03
CA ARG A 15 -3.99 2.54 21.67
C ARG A 15 -4.26 1.74 20.40
N TYR A 16 -5.46 1.17 20.28
CA TYR A 16 -5.89 0.44 19.09
C TYR A 16 -5.91 1.35 17.85
N MET A 17 -6.42 2.57 17.97
CA MET A 17 -6.45 3.54 16.88
C MET A 17 -5.05 3.93 16.42
N TYR A 18 -4.12 4.27 17.33
CA TYR A 18 -2.73 4.56 16.96
C TYR A 18 -2.05 3.36 16.29
N PHE A 19 -2.29 2.15 16.79
CA PHE A 19 -1.77 0.92 16.17
C PHE A 19 -2.30 0.73 14.75
N VAL A 20 -3.61 0.89 14.54
CA VAL A 20 -4.24 0.74 13.22
C VAL A 20 -3.78 1.86 12.26
N THR A 21 -3.63 3.10 12.74
CA THR A 21 -3.05 4.19 11.95
C THR A 21 -1.61 3.91 11.56
N ALA A 22 -0.79 3.40 12.48
CA ALA A 22 0.60 3.02 12.17
C ALA A 22 0.66 1.92 11.10
N VAL A 23 -0.16 0.88 11.22
CA VAL A 23 -0.24 -0.20 10.22
C VAL A 23 -0.73 0.31 8.87
N ALA A 24 -1.72 1.22 8.84
CA ALA A 24 -2.21 1.82 7.60
C ALA A 24 -1.17 2.77 6.97
N ALA A 25 -0.40 3.50 7.78
CA ALA A 25 0.71 4.36 7.34
C ALA A 25 1.84 3.57 6.68
N LEU A 26 2.07 2.32 7.08
CA LEU A 26 3.01 1.45 6.37
C LEU A 26 2.65 1.28 4.88
N GLY A 27 1.40 1.48 4.47
CA GLY A 27 1.02 1.47 3.06
C GLY A 27 1.76 2.53 2.22
N GLY A 28 1.95 3.74 2.76
CA GLY A 28 2.73 4.81 2.11
C GLY A 28 4.22 4.46 2.05
N LEU A 29 4.76 4.00 3.18
CA LEU A 29 6.15 3.55 3.28
C LEU A 29 6.48 2.40 2.33
N LEU A 30 5.57 1.43 2.17
CA LEU A 30 5.75 0.31 1.26
C LEU A 30 5.81 0.76 -0.19
N PHE A 31 5.09 1.82 -0.57
CA PHE A 31 5.18 2.40 -1.91
C PHE A 31 6.56 3.05 -2.16
N GLY A 32 7.05 3.82 -1.19
CA GLY A 32 8.39 4.41 -1.25
C GLY A 32 9.48 3.35 -1.30
N TYR A 33 9.39 2.32 -0.45
CA TYR A 33 10.30 1.19 -0.43
C TYR A 33 10.35 0.45 -1.76
N ASP A 34 9.19 0.10 -2.31
CA ASP A 34 9.07 -0.64 -3.58
C ASP A 34 9.69 0.14 -4.76
N THR A 35 9.52 1.46 -4.77
CA THR A 35 10.15 2.36 -5.75
C THR A 35 11.68 2.40 -5.58
N ALA A 36 12.17 2.51 -4.35
CA ALA A 36 13.60 2.57 -4.04
C ALA A 36 14.32 1.25 -4.39
N VAL A 37 13.71 0.10 -4.10
CA VAL A 37 14.28 -1.22 -4.42
C VAL A 37 14.46 -1.38 -5.92
N ILE A 38 13.47 -0.98 -6.73
CA ILE A 38 13.60 -1.05 -8.19
C ILE A 38 14.65 -0.10 -8.72
N ALA A 39 14.72 1.14 -8.22
CA ALA A 39 15.77 2.06 -8.61
C ALA A 39 17.17 1.49 -8.35
N GLY A 40 17.36 0.78 -7.23
CA GLY A 40 18.61 0.09 -6.91
C GLY A 40 18.86 -1.19 -7.73
N ALA A 41 17.81 -1.94 -8.07
CA ALA A 41 17.93 -3.24 -8.73
C ALA A 41 17.94 -3.19 -10.26
N ILE A 42 17.46 -2.10 -10.88
CA ILE A 42 17.17 -2.05 -12.32
C ILE A 42 18.38 -2.38 -13.21
N GLY A 43 19.59 -1.95 -12.84
CA GLY A 43 20.81 -2.30 -13.58
C GLY A 43 21.17 -3.79 -13.50
N SER A 44 20.91 -4.43 -12.36
CA SER A 44 21.09 -5.89 -12.21
C SER A 44 20.04 -6.66 -13.02
N ILE A 45 18.81 -6.14 -13.08
CA ILE A 45 17.73 -6.72 -13.88
C ILE A 45 18.04 -6.60 -15.38
N GLU A 46 18.52 -5.43 -15.81
CA GLU A 46 18.94 -5.16 -17.19
C GLU A 46 20.03 -6.14 -17.65
N THR A 47 21.09 -6.30 -16.85
CA THR A 47 22.18 -7.23 -17.15
C THR A 47 21.73 -8.70 -17.12
N ARG A 48 20.89 -9.10 -16.16
CA ARG A 48 20.41 -10.48 -16.02
C ARG A 48 19.54 -10.93 -17.19
N PHE A 49 18.67 -10.05 -17.69
CA PHE A 49 17.72 -10.34 -18.76
C PHE A 49 18.11 -9.77 -20.13
N GLN A 50 19.28 -9.12 -20.23
CA GLN A 50 19.77 -8.45 -21.45
C GLN A 50 18.73 -7.50 -22.05
N LEU A 51 18.21 -6.60 -21.21
CA LEU A 51 17.10 -5.72 -21.58
C LEU A 51 17.53 -4.60 -22.52
N SER A 52 16.68 -4.31 -23.51
CA SER A 52 16.77 -3.05 -24.26
C SER A 52 16.27 -1.87 -23.40
N PRO A 53 16.64 -0.61 -23.71
CA PRO A 53 16.19 0.55 -22.95
C PRO A 53 14.66 0.64 -22.78
N VAL A 54 13.91 0.24 -23.80
CA VAL A 54 12.44 0.19 -23.74
C VAL A 54 11.95 -0.87 -22.76
N MET A 55 12.57 -2.05 -22.75
CA MET A 55 12.22 -3.13 -21.82
C MET A 55 12.59 -2.79 -20.37
N THR A 56 13.72 -2.11 -20.16
CA THR A 56 14.11 -1.59 -18.85
C THR A 56 13.08 -0.56 -18.34
N GLY A 57 12.67 0.37 -19.20
CA GLY A 57 11.62 1.34 -18.89
C GLY A 57 10.28 0.67 -18.57
N TRP A 58 9.92 -0.38 -19.31
CA TRP A 58 8.73 -1.18 -19.05
C TRP A 58 8.80 -1.90 -17.70
N ALA A 59 9.93 -2.53 -17.38
CA ALA A 59 10.16 -3.19 -16.10
C ALA A 59 9.99 -2.23 -14.91
N ALA A 60 10.59 -1.03 -15.01
CA ALA A 60 10.54 -0.02 -13.96
C ALA A 60 9.13 0.61 -13.80
N SER A 61 8.44 0.88 -14.91
CA SER A 61 7.13 1.57 -14.89
C SER A 61 5.92 0.64 -14.69
N SER A 62 6.11 -0.68 -14.84
CA SER A 62 5.03 -1.68 -14.70
C SER A 62 4.24 -1.57 -13.39
N ALA A 63 4.92 -1.31 -12.27
CA ALA A 63 4.28 -1.11 -10.97
C ALA A 63 3.41 0.15 -10.94
N ILE A 64 3.83 1.23 -11.61
CA ILE A 64 3.06 2.48 -11.67
C ILE A 64 1.74 2.28 -12.43
N TRP A 65 1.77 1.54 -13.53
CA TRP A 65 0.54 1.14 -14.24
C TRP A 65 -0.40 0.33 -13.36
N GLY A 66 0.14 -0.59 -12.56
CA GLY A 66 -0.61 -1.29 -11.53
C GLY A 66 -1.23 -0.31 -10.52
N CYS A 67 -0.46 0.67 -10.03
CA CYS A 67 -0.94 1.66 -9.07
C CYS A 67 -2.12 2.47 -9.60
N VAL A 68 -2.07 2.90 -10.87
CA VAL A 68 -3.18 3.63 -11.51
C VAL A 68 -4.46 2.80 -11.45
N ILE A 69 -4.39 1.53 -11.88
CA ILE A 69 -5.55 0.63 -11.88
C ILE A 69 -6.03 0.36 -10.45
N GLY A 70 -5.11 0.07 -9.53
CA GLY A 70 -5.42 -0.16 -8.13
C GLY A 70 -6.16 1.02 -7.50
N ALA A 71 -5.65 2.24 -7.67
CA ALA A 71 -6.27 3.45 -7.17
C ALA A 71 -7.66 3.67 -7.80
N MET A 72 -7.79 3.54 -9.12
CA MET A 72 -9.06 3.75 -9.82
C MET A 72 -10.22 2.90 -9.26
N PHE A 73 -9.96 1.64 -8.90
CA PHE A 73 -11.00 0.72 -8.44
C PHE A 73 -11.11 0.59 -6.91
N ALA A 74 -10.14 1.10 -6.16
CA ALA A 74 -10.08 0.95 -4.71
C ALA A 74 -11.32 1.50 -3.99
N GLY A 75 -11.79 2.69 -4.38
CA GLY A 75 -13.00 3.31 -3.82
C GLY A 75 -14.21 2.39 -3.96
N TYR A 76 -14.52 1.97 -5.19
CA TYR A 76 -15.66 1.09 -5.48
C TYR A 76 -15.64 -0.21 -4.66
N PHE A 77 -14.50 -0.90 -4.63
CA PHE A 77 -14.39 -2.15 -3.87
C PHE A 77 -14.44 -1.91 -2.35
N SER A 78 -13.91 -0.78 -1.86
CA SER A 78 -13.94 -0.45 -0.44
C SER A 78 -15.31 -0.08 0.09
N ASP A 79 -16.16 0.52 -0.75
CA ASP A 79 -17.56 0.79 -0.42
C ASP A 79 -18.39 -0.49 -0.39
N ARG A 80 -18.09 -1.44 -1.28
CA ARG A 80 -18.83 -2.71 -1.35
C ARG A 80 -18.42 -3.72 -0.28
N TRP A 81 -17.13 -3.87 0.01
CA TRP A 81 -16.60 -4.92 0.89
C TRP A 81 -16.05 -4.41 2.22
N GLY A 82 -15.92 -3.10 2.38
CA GLY A 82 -15.39 -2.44 3.58
C GLY A 82 -13.89 -2.21 3.51
N ARG A 83 -13.44 -1.07 4.05
CA ARG A 83 -12.06 -0.56 3.94
C ARG A 83 -11.01 -1.54 4.48
N LYS A 84 -11.22 -2.06 5.69
CA LYS A 84 -10.30 -3.02 6.34
C LYS A 84 -10.05 -4.27 5.49
N ARG A 85 -11.09 -4.82 4.84
CA ARG A 85 -10.94 -6.04 4.03
C ARG A 85 -10.11 -5.77 2.78
N ILE A 86 -10.35 -4.63 2.12
CA ILE A 86 -9.53 -4.26 0.96
C ILE A 86 -8.08 -4.00 1.35
N LEU A 87 -7.82 -3.32 2.47
CA LEU A 87 -6.45 -3.12 2.97
C LEU A 87 -5.70 -4.42 3.27
N LEU A 88 -6.39 -5.48 3.69
CA LEU A 88 -5.78 -6.81 3.85
C LEU A 88 -5.51 -7.48 2.50
N ILE A 89 -6.41 -7.32 1.53
CA ILE A 89 -6.22 -7.83 0.16
C ILE A 89 -5.02 -7.14 -0.49
N THR A 90 -4.88 -5.82 -0.36
CA THR A 90 -3.74 -5.09 -0.93
C THR A 90 -2.41 -5.52 -0.32
N ALA A 91 -2.37 -5.73 1.00
CA ALA A 91 -1.20 -6.28 1.67
C ALA A 91 -0.84 -7.68 1.14
N LEU A 92 -1.83 -8.54 0.90
CA LEU A 92 -1.62 -9.87 0.31
C LEU A 92 -1.09 -9.77 -1.13
N LEU A 93 -1.67 -8.90 -1.96
CA LEU A 93 -1.19 -8.68 -3.34
C LEU A 93 0.26 -8.20 -3.36
N PHE A 94 0.61 -7.29 -2.46
CA PHE A 94 1.98 -6.80 -2.33
C PHE A 94 2.96 -7.92 -1.89
N ALA A 95 2.56 -8.74 -0.90
CA ALA A 95 3.38 -9.87 -0.46
C ALA A 95 3.59 -10.91 -1.58
N LEU A 96 2.54 -11.27 -2.32
CA LEU A 96 2.62 -12.17 -3.46
C LEU A 96 3.50 -11.59 -4.59
N SER A 97 3.39 -10.28 -4.83
CA SER A 97 4.25 -9.56 -5.78
C SER A 97 5.72 -9.62 -5.36
N ALA A 98 6.03 -9.41 -4.09
CA ALA A 98 7.39 -9.48 -3.57
C ALA A 98 8.00 -10.87 -3.78
N ILE A 99 7.24 -11.92 -3.48
CA ILE A 99 7.65 -13.32 -3.72
C ILE A 99 7.85 -13.57 -5.22
N GLY A 100 6.90 -13.14 -6.07
CA GLY A 100 6.99 -13.29 -7.52
C GLY A 100 8.14 -12.51 -8.15
N SER A 101 8.55 -11.39 -7.53
CA SER A 101 9.66 -10.54 -7.99
C SER A 101 11.03 -11.02 -7.51
N ALA A 102 11.10 -11.89 -6.50
CA ALA A 102 12.36 -12.36 -5.92
C ALA A 102 13.10 -13.35 -6.83
N LEU A 103 12.37 -14.21 -7.55
CA LEU A 103 12.94 -15.25 -8.41
C LEU A 103 12.22 -15.33 -9.77
N PRO A 104 12.28 -14.28 -10.61
CA PRO A 104 11.65 -14.29 -11.92
C PRO A 104 12.45 -15.18 -12.90
N ASN A 105 11.76 -16.11 -13.58
CA ASN A 105 12.35 -16.90 -14.66
C ASN A 105 12.37 -16.14 -16.00
N SER A 106 11.58 -15.08 -16.13
CA SER A 106 11.49 -14.24 -17.32
C SER A 106 11.12 -12.81 -16.95
N LEU A 107 11.39 -11.86 -17.86
CA LEU A 107 10.95 -10.47 -17.71
C LEU A 107 9.42 -10.36 -17.57
N ALA A 108 8.67 -11.16 -18.32
CA ALA A 108 7.20 -11.13 -18.27
C ALA A 108 6.68 -11.52 -16.87
N GLN A 109 7.28 -12.53 -16.24
CA GLN A 109 6.94 -12.93 -14.87
C GLN A 109 7.25 -11.82 -13.88
N PHE A 110 8.41 -11.17 -14.02
CA PHE A 110 8.80 -10.03 -13.20
C PHE A 110 7.81 -8.87 -13.34
N VAL A 111 7.54 -8.44 -14.57
CA VAL A 111 6.59 -7.36 -14.89
C VAL A 111 5.20 -7.67 -14.35
N PHE A 112 4.72 -8.91 -14.50
CA PHE A 112 3.42 -9.32 -13.99
C PHE A 112 3.37 -9.26 -12.46
N ALA A 113 4.37 -9.78 -11.77
CA ALA A 113 4.46 -9.70 -10.32
C ALA A 113 4.42 -8.23 -9.86
N ARG A 114 5.24 -7.38 -10.47
CA ARG A 114 5.30 -5.93 -10.18
C ARG A 114 4.00 -5.20 -10.45
N PHE A 115 3.31 -5.53 -11.52
CA PHE A 115 2.00 -4.98 -11.83
C PHE A 115 0.97 -5.33 -10.74
N ILE A 116 0.94 -6.60 -10.29
CA ILE A 116 0.06 -7.03 -9.19
C ILE A 116 0.39 -6.30 -7.88
N GLY A 117 1.68 -6.14 -7.58
CA GLY A 117 2.12 -5.34 -6.43
C GLY A 117 1.66 -3.89 -6.53
N GLY A 118 1.80 -3.29 -7.72
CA GLY A 118 1.31 -1.95 -8.02
C GLY A 118 -0.19 -1.80 -7.77
N VAL A 119 -1.02 -2.75 -8.22
CA VAL A 119 -2.47 -2.73 -7.95
C VAL A 119 -2.74 -2.71 -6.44
N GLY A 120 -2.03 -3.54 -5.67
CA GLY A 120 -2.14 -3.54 -4.21
C GLY A 120 -1.75 -2.19 -3.60
N VAL A 121 -0.58 -1.68 -3.97
CA VAL A 121 -0.02 -0.44 -3.40
C VAL A 121 -0.85 0.79 -3.78
N GLY A 122 -1.28 0.92 -5.04
CA GLY A 122 -2.14 2.02 -5.48
C GLY A 122 -3.51 2.01 -4.80
N ALA A 123 -4.07 0.83 -4.55
CA ALA A 123 -5.30 0.73 -3.77
C ALA A 123 -5.07 1.06 -2.28
N ALA A 124 -3.96 0.61 -1.69
CA ALA A 124 -3.59 0.95 -0.33
C ALA A 124 -3.38 2.47 -0.15
N SER A 125 -2.79 3.14 -1.14
CA SER A 125 -2.48 4.56 -1.03
C SER A 125 -3.71 5.47 -1.01
N MET A 126 -4.80 5.05 -1.66
CA MET A 126 -6.10 5.70 -1.56
C MET A 126 -6.81 5.36 -0.24
N LEU A 127 -6.78 4.09 0.16
CA LEU A 127 -7.62 3.59 1.26
C LEU A 127 -7.05 3.83 2.64
N SER A 128 -5.73 3.82 2.80
CA SER A 128 -5.08 4.07 4.09
C SER A 128 -5.45 5.43 4.70
N PRO A 129 -5.29 6.58 4.02
CA PRO A 129 -5.67 7.87 4.59
C PRO A 129 -7.19 7.98 4.83
N MET A 130 -8.01 7.37 3.98
CA MET A 130 -9.47 7.33 4.16
C MET A 130 -9.86 6.55 5.41
N TYR A 131 -9.32 5.34 5.57
CA TYR A 131 -9.58 4.48 6.71
C TYR A 131 -9.09 5.10 8.03
N ILE A 132 -7.93 5.77 8.01
CA ILE A 132 -7.45 6.56 9.15
C ILE A 132 -8.44 7.68 9.48
N ALA A 133 -8.95 8.41 8.49
CA ALA A 133 -9.87 9.53 8.69
C ALA A 133 -11.23 9.09 9.27
N GLU A 134 -11.72 7.93 8.87
CA GLU A 134 -12.96 7.31 9.38
C GLU A 134 -12.85 6.85 10.83
N LEU A 135 -11.67 6.36 11.24
CA LEU A 135 -11.42 5.93 12.62
C LEU A 135 -11.07 7.09 13.56
N ALA A 136 -10.51 8.17 13.02
CA ALA A 136 -9.97 9.26 13.82
C ALA A 136 -11.06 10.14 14.46
N PRO A 137 -10.93 10.51 15.75
CA PRO A 137 -11.78 11.52 16.37
C PRO A 137 -11.54 12.88 15.71
N ALA A 138 -12.59 13.69 15.66
CA ALA A 138 -12.60 14.95 14.89
C ALA A 138 -11.41 15.88 15.21
N ASN A 139 -10.99 15.94 16.47
CA ASN A 139 -9.89 16.80 16.93
C ASN A 139 -8.48 16.29 16.60
N LYS A 140 -8.31 15.01 16.22
CA LYS A 140 -6.99 14.42 15.88
C LYS A 140 -6.89 13.94 14.44
N ARG A 141 -7.97 14.05 13.65
CA ARG A 141 -8.03 13.57 12.27
C ARG A 141 -6.90 14.12 11.40
N GLY A 142 -6.66 15.43 11.44
CA GLY A 142 -5.59 16.07 10.67
C GLY A 142 -4.21 15.48 10.99
N MET A 143 -3.86 15.39 12.28
CA MET A 143 -2.59 14.82 12.74
C MET A 143 -2.42 13.36 12.30
N LEU A 144 -3.45 12.52 12.45
CA LEU A 144 -3.35 11.10 12.09
C LEU A 144 -3.25 10.89 10.57
N VAL A 145 -3.89 11.74 9.77
CA VAL A 145 -3.72 11.74 8.31
C VAL A 145 -2.32 12.22 7.92
N THR A 146 -1.74 13.21 8.61
CA THR A 146 -0.36 13.65 8.35
C THR A 146 0.66 12.54 8.65
N LEU A 147 0.42 11.67 9.65
CA LEU A 147 1.31 10.51 9.89
C LEU A 147 1.41 9.57 8.68
N TYR A 148 0.34 9.46 7.87
CA TYR A 148 0.38 8.68 6.63
C TYR A 148 1.30 9.31 5.57
N GLN A 149 1.41 10.65 5.53
CA GLN A 149 2.26 11.37 4.57
C GLN A 149 3.74 11.40 4.95
N LEU A 150 4.06 11.17 6.23
CA LEU A 150 5.43 11.10 6.73
C LEU A 150 6.06 9.69 6.56
N ALA A 151 5.24 8.69 6.24
CA ALA A 151 5.63 7.31 6.04
C ALA A 151 5.96 7.06 4.56
#